data_AF-A0A8J4DCM4-F1
#
_entry.id   AF-A0A8J4DCM4-F1
#
_cell.length_a   1.000
_cell.length_b   1.000
_cell.length_c   1.000
_cell.angle_alpha   90.00
_cell.angle_beta   90.00
_cell.angle_gamma   90.00
#
_symmetry.space_group_name_H-M   'P 1'
#
loop_
_entity.id
_entity.type
_entity.pdbx_description
1 polymer ?
#
loop_
_entity_poly.entity_id
_entity_poly.type
_entity_poly.pdbx_seq_one_letter_code
_entity_poly.pdbx_strand_id
1 'polypeptide(L)'
;MTLLAPNDDAWWEAALRMNLASPEEILGQTMANLRALVWAHVIPANLPPTKLRSQLYASSGGPAAGSISFIISPGDITVQTPTTDAHVVVMGLGDACSAAVYVVSRLLVPQQLPDVLKVLPAPTEKRK
;
A
#
# COMPACT_ATOMS: atom_id res chain seq x y z
N MET A 1 7.88 -12.84 -6.25
CA MET A 1 6.75 -11.95 -5.89
C MET A 1 7.13 -10.50 -6.17
N THR A 2 6.17 -9.58 -6.18
CA THR A 2 6.46 -8.14 -6.28
C THR A 2 5.85 -7.43 -5.09
N LEU A 3 6.65 -6.64 -4.39
CA LEU A 3 6.24 -5.87 -3.22
C LEU A 3 6.23 -4.38 -3.57
N LEU A 4 5.12 -3.72 -3.26
CA LEU A 4 4.96 -2.27 -3.32
C LEU A 4 5.12 -1.73 -1.90
N ALA A 5 6.34 -1.37 -1.51
CA ALA A 5 6.64 -0.92 -0.17
C ALA A 5 6.34 0.58 -0.03
N PRO A 6 5.41 1.01 0.83
CA PRO A 6 5.23 2.45 1.10
C PRO A 6 6.48 3.00 1.79
N ASN A 7 6.90 4.21 1.40
CA ASN A 7 7.93 4.95 2.15
C ASN A 7 7.35 5.52 3.46
N ASP A 8 8.20 6.09 4.31
CA ASP A 8 7.79 6.62 5.62
C ASP A 8 6.74 7.74 5.49
N ASP A 9 6.89 8.62 4.49
CA ASP A 9 5.92 9.68 4.19
C ASP A 9 4.53 9.12 3.84
N ALA A 10 4.49 8.01 3.08
CA ALA A 10 3.26 7.34 2.71
C ALA A 10 2.48 6.81 3.93
N TRP A 11 3.19 6.33 4.95
CA TRP A 11 2.59 5.87 6.20
C TRP A 11 2.03 7.03 7.02
N TRP A 12 2.73 8.16 7.06
CA TRP A 12 2.26 9.37 7.73
C TRP A 12 0.99 9.92 7.09
N GLU A 13 0.99 10.06 5.77
CA GLU A 13 -0.17 10.49 4.97
C GLU A 13 -1.37 9.56 5.17
N ALA A 14 -1.13 8.25 5.25
CA ALA A 14 -2.19 7.28 5.49
C ALA A 14 -2.83 7.41 6.87
N ALA A 15 -2.01 7.60 7.92
CA ALA A 15 -2.50 7.81 9.28
C ALA A 15 -3.42 9.04 9.34
N LEU A 16 -2.99 10.16 8.73
CA LEU A 16 -3.79 11.38 8.66
C LEU A 16 -5.13 11.16 7.94
N ARG A 17 -5.13 10.45 6.81
CA ARG A 17 -6.36 10.12 6.06
C ARG A 17 -7.31 9.20 6.82
N MET A 18 -6.77 8.32 7.65
CA MET A 18 -7.54 7.44 8.52
C MET A 18 -7.95 8.12 9.84
N ASN A 19 -7.66 9.42 10.00
CA ASN A 19 -7.90 10.19 11.22
C ASN A 19 -7.23 9.55 12.46
N LEU A 20 -6.01 9.06 12.26
CA LEU A 20 -5.14 8.50 13.28
C LEU A 20 -4.06 9.53 13.66
N ALA A 21 -3.61 9.50 14.90
CA ALA A 21 -2.60 10.45 15.40
C ALA A 21 -1.18 10.09 14.96
N SER A 22 -0.92 8.83 14.62
CA SER A 22 0.40 8.34 14.22
C SER A 22 0.33 7.08 13.34
N PRO A 23 1.36 6.78 12.53
CA PRO A 23 1.46 5.54 11.75
C PRO A 23 1.35 4.27 12.59
N GLU A 24 1.85 4.30 13.83
CA GLU A 24 1.82 3.17 14.76
C GLU A 24 0.38 2.75 15.12
N GLU A 25 -0.59 3.67 15.05
CA GLU A 25 -2.00 3.35 15.25
C GLU A 25 -2.58 2.51 14.10
N ILE A 26 -1.95 2.52 12.92
CA ILE A 26 -2.28 1.57 11.85
C ILE A 26 -1.90 0.15 12.30
N LEU A 27 -0.80 -0.02 13.05
CA LEU A 27 -0.41 -1.29 13.68
C LEU A 27 -1.36 -1.70 14.83
N GLY A 28 -2.09 -0.75 15.41
CA GLY A 28 -3.13 -0.99 16.41
C GLY A 28 -4.45 -1.56 15.84
N GLN A 29 -4.58 -1.67 14.52
CA GLN A 29 -5.73 -2.26 13.85
C GLN A 29 -5.81 -3.77 14.09
N THR A 30 -6.94 -4.39 13.73
CA THR A 30 -7.07 -5.85 13.83
C THR A 30 -6.02 -6.53 12.94
N MET A 31 -5.56 -7.71 13.34
CA MET A 31 -4.64 -8.51 12.52
C MET A 31 -5.23 -8.82 11.13
N ALA A 32 -6.56 -8.92 11.02
CA ALA A 32 -7.27 -9.08 9.75
C ALA A 32 -7.09 -7.86 8.84
N ASN A 33 -7.28 -6.65 9.37
CA ASN A 33 -7.07 -5.40 8.63
C ASN A 33 -5.60 -5.20 8.25
N LEU A 34 -4.68 -5.48 9.17
CA LEU A 34 -3.24 -5.42 8.89
C LEU A 34 -2.84 -6.39 7.78
N ARG A 35 -3.35 -7.62 7.84
CA ARG A 35 -3.14 -8.60 6.77
C ARG A 35 -3.73 -8.09 5.45
N ALA A 36 -4.96 -7.58 5.44
CA ALA A 36 -5.55 -7.04 4.22
C ALA A 36 -4.70 -5.90 3.62
N LEU A 37 -4.23 -4.97 4.45
CA LEU A 37 -3.34 -3.88 4.05
C LEU A 37 -2.03 -4.40 3.44
N VAL A 38 -1.32 -5.29 4.13
CA VAL A 38 -0.05 -5.85 3.62
C VAL A 38 -0.28 -6.59 2.30
N TRP A 39 -1.34 -7.39 2.20
CA TRP A 39 -1.59 -8.21 1.02
C TRP A 39 -2.06 -7.39 -0.20
N ALA A 40 -2.63 -6.20 0.01
CA ALA A 40 -2.91 -5.25 -1.07
C ALA A 40 -1.64 -4.70 -1.74
N HIS A 41 -0.49 -4.74 -1.06
CA HIS A 41 0.79 -4.28 -1.58
C HIS A 41 1.61 -5.38 -2.27
N VAL A 42 1.11 -6.63 -2.27
CA VAL A 42 1.83 -7.76 -2.85
C VAL A 42 1.16 -8.16 -4.14
N ILE A 43 1.96 -8.37 -5.18
CA ILE A 43 1.54 -9.00 -6.42
C ILE A 43 2.18 -10.40 -6.46
N PRO A 44 1.39 -11.47 -6.68
CA PRO A 44 1.89 -12.85 -6.64
C PRO A 44 2.66 -13.23 -7.92
N ALA A 45 3.43 -12.30 -8.48
CA ALA A 45 4.30 -12.50 -9.64
C ALA A 45 5.62 -11.75 -9.42
N ASN A 46 6.75 -12.28 -9.88
CA ASN A 46 8.02 -11.54 -9.88
C ASN A 46 8.09 -10.64 -11.12
N LEU A 47 7.93 -9.33 -10.93
CA LEU A 47 7.87 -8.32 -11.97
C LEU A 47 9.04 -7.35 -11.79
N PRO A 48 10.29 -7.74 -12.12
CA PRO A 48 11.39 -6.79 -12.20
C PRO A 48 11.10 -5.74 -13.29
N PRO A 49 11.84 -4.62 -13.32
CA PRO A 49 11.61 -3.53 -14.29
C PRO A 49 11.52 -3.99 -15.75
N THR A 50 12.27 -5.02 -16.14
CA THR A 50 12.25 -5.60 -17.50
C THR A 50 10.95 -6.34 -17.85
N LYS A 51 10.19 -6.80 -16.85
CA LYS A 51 8.91 -7.52 -17.00
C LYS A 51 7.69 -6.69 -16.64
N LEU A 52 7.85 -5.58 -15.91
CA LEU A 52 6.76 -4.69 -15.58
C LEU A 52 6.18 -4.04 -16.85
N ARG A 53 4.87 -4.04 -16.99
CA ARG A 53 4.10 -3.46 -18.11
C ARG A 53 2.95 -2.62 -17.59
N SER A 54 2.52 -1.64 -18.37
CA SER A 54 1.30 -0.87 -18.11
C SER A 54 0.07 -1.75 -18.30
N GLN A 55 -0.43 -2.32 -17.21
CA GLN A 55 -1.59 -3.20 -17.20
C GLN A 55 -2.14 -3.34 -15.78
N LEU A 56 -3.26 -4.05 -15.66
CA LEU A 56 -3.84 -4.45 -14.40
C LEU A 56 -3.17 -5.74 -13.89
N TYR A 57 -2.83 -5.76 -12.61
CA TYR A 57 -2.37 -6.93 -11.88
C TYR A 57 -3.30 -7.24 -10.72
N ALA A 58 -3.47 -8.53 -10.42
CA ALA A 58 -4.12 -8.93 -9.20
C ALA A 58 -3.18 -8.74 -8.01
N SER A 59 -3.67 -8.12 -6.94
CA SER A 59 -2.98 -8.15 -5.66
C SER A 59 -3.19 -9.50 -4.97
N SER A 60 -2.31 -9.86 -4.04
CA SER A 60 -2.48 -11.05 -3.20
C SER A 60 -3.63 -10.88 -2.22
N GLY A 61 -4.08 -9.65 -1.95
CA GLY A 61 -5.28 -9.36 -1.16
C GLY A 61 -6.60 -9.79 -1.83
N GLY A 62 -6.55 -10.22 -3.09
CA GLY A 62 -7.71 -10.74 -3.81
C GLY A 62 -8.74 -9.64 -4.15
N PRO A 63 -10.01 -10.02 -4.43
CA PRO A 63 -11.03 -9.07 -4.86
C PRO A 63 -11.29 -7.92 -3.88
N ALA A 64 -11.14 -8.17 -2.57
CA ALA A 64 -11.34 -7.16 -1.52
C ALA A 64 -10.28 -6.04 -1.55
N ALA A 65 -9.06 -6.36 -1.98
CA ALA A 65 -8.01 -5.34 -2.15
C ALA A 65 -8.18 -4.54 -3.45
N GLY A 66 -8.83 -5.13 -4.47
CA GLY A 66 -8.92 -4.57 -5.80
C GLY A 66 -7.68 -4.88 -6.65
N SER A 67 -7.80 -4.57 -7.95
CA SER A 67 -6.71 -4.68 -8.91
C SER A 67 -5.76 -3.49 -8.82
N ILE A 68 -4.49 -3.73 -9.13
CA ILE A 68 -3.44 -2.72 -9.19
C ILE A 68 -3.15 -2.40 -10.65
N SER A 69 -3.42 -1.18 -11.08
CA SER A 69 -3.06 -0.68 -12.41
C SER A 69 -1.69 -0.02 -12.36
N PHE A 70 -0.78 -0.45 -13.23
CA PHE A 70 0.45 0.29 -13.49
C PHE A 70 0.27 1.13 -14.75
N ILE A 71 0.69 2.39 -14.67
CA ILE A 71 0.81 3.28 -15.81
C ILE A 71 2.28 3.70 -15.87
N ILE A 72 2.99 3.17 -16.87
CA ILE A 72 4.42 3.42 -17.09
C ILE A 72 4.55 4.48 -18.17
N SER A 73 5.18 5.59 -17.81
CA SER A 73 5.56 6.70 -18.68
C SER A 73 7.07 6.90 -18.64
N PRO A 74 7.68 7.58 -19.64
CA PRO A 74 9.10 7.91 -19.57
C PRO A 74 9.42 8.71 -18.31
N GLY A 75 10.20 8.11 -17.39
CA GLY A 75 10.63 8.75 -16.14
C GLY A 75 9.63 8.71 -14.98
N ASP A 76 8.44 8.13 -15.14
CA ASP A 76 7.44 8.03 -14.07
C ASP A 76 6.67 6.70 -14.16
N ILE A 77 6.37 6.13 -12.99
CA ILE A 77 5.46 5.00 -12.88
C ILE A 77 4.40 5.33 -11.85
N THR A 78 3.16 5.41 -12.31
CA THR A 78 2.00 5.56 -11.44
C THR A 78 1.42 4.18 -11.13
N VAL A 79 1.05 3.98 -9.87
CA VAL A 79 0.33 2.81 -9.36
C VAL A 79 -1.05 3.27 -8.91
N GLN A 80 -2.09 2.79 -9.58
CA GLN A 80 -3.47 3.13 -9.26
C GLN A 80 -4.22 1.92 -8.73
N THR A 81 -5.02 2.16 -7.72
CA THR A 81 -5.97 1.20 -7.13
C THR A 81 -7.34 1.89 -7.04
N PRO A 82 -8.43 1.17 -6.75
CA PRO A 82 -9.75 1.78 -6.61
C PRO A 82 -9.83 2.90 -5.56
N THR A 83 -8.90 2.95 -4.62
CA THR A 83 -8.92 3.86 -3.46
C THR A 83 -7.74 4.85 -3.45
N THR A 84 -6.66 4.54 -4.16
CA THR A 84 -5.37 5.22 -3.98
C THR A 84 -4.60 5.31 -5.30
N ASP A 85 -4.15 6.52 -5.64
CA ASP A 85 -3.11 6.77 -6.64
C ASP A 85 -1.77 7.03 -5.95
N ALA A 86 -0.73 6.28 -6.32
CA ALA A 86 0.62 6.36 -5.80
C ALA A 86 1.64 6.47 -6.95
N HIS A 87 2.84 6.97 -6.67
CA HIS A 87 3.97 6.96 -7.61
C HIS A 87 5.06 6.03 -7.11
N VAL A 88 5.76 5.36 -8.01
CA VAL A 88 6.98 4.62 -7.69
C VAL A 88 8.12 5.61 -7.52
N VAL A 89 8.68 5.67 -6.32
CA VAL A 89 9.82 6.56 -5.98
C VAL A 89 11.17 5.85 -6.12
N VAL A 90 11.20 4.52 -5.92
CA VAL A 90 12.40 3.69 -6.12
C VAL A 90 11.98 2.38 -6.77
N MET A 91 12.78 1.87 -7.70
CA MET A 91 12.51 0.62 -8.41
C MET A 91 13.73 -0.30 -8.48
N GLY A 92 13.47 -1.57 -8.78
CA GLY A 92 14.53 -2.54 -9.06
C GLY A 92 15.28 -3.02 -7.81
N LEU A 93 14.66 -2.87 -6.64
CA LEU A 93 15.17 -3.46 -5.40
C LEU A 93 14.80 -4.96 -5.37
N GLY A 94 15.67 -5.83 -4.87
CA GLY A 94 15.47 -7.28 -4.84
C GLY A 94 16.33 -8.05 -5.85
N ASP A 95 16.31 -9.38 -5.76
CA ASP A 95 16.98 -10.24 -6.73
C ASP A 95 16.04 -10.48 -7.92
N ALA A 96 16.47 -10.10 -9.13
CA ALA A 96 15.65 -10.26 -10.34
C ALA A 96 15.11 -11.70 -10.55
N CYS A 97 15.69 -12.68 -9.87
CA CYS A 97 15.32 -14.09 -9.86
C CYS A 97 14.08 -14.40 -9.00
N SER A 98 13.94 -13.84 -7.78
CA SER A 98 12.89 -14.28 -6.84
C SER A 98 11.88 -13.18 -6.49
N ALA A 99 12.33 -11.92 -6.40
CA ALA A 99 11.45 -10.82 -6.03
C ALA A 99 11.81 -9.48 -6.64
N ALA A 100 10.79 -8.66 -6.87
CA ALA A 100 10.93 -7.25 -7.19
C ALA A 100 10.31 -6.40 -6.08
N VAL A 101 10.98 -5.33 -5.70
CA VAL A 101 10.51 -4.37 -4.70
C VAL A 101 10.51 -2.99 -5.33
N TYR A 102 9.38 -2.31 -5.18
CA TYR A 102 9.14 -0.95 -5.62
C TYR A 102 8.74 -0.14 -4.40
N VAL A 103 9.41 0.97 -4.18
CA VAL A 103 9.00 1.90 -3.13
C VAL A 103 7.94 2.83 -3.72
N VAL A 104 6.82 3.00 -3.02
CA VAL A 104 5.69 3.82 -3.47
C VAL A 104 5.43 5.00 -2.54
N SER A 105 4.95 6.10 -3.10
CA SER A 105 4.72 7.36 -2.36
C SER A 105 3.42 7.39 -1.54
N ARG A 106 2.57 6.36 -1.64
CA ARG A 106 1.34 6.25 -0.84
C ARG A 106 1.04 4.81 -0.42
N LEU A 107 0.41 4.66 0.74
CA LEU A 107 -0.11 3.39 1.24
C LEU A 107 -1.34 2.99 0.41
N LEU A 108 -1.29 1.81 -0.21
CA LEU A 108 -2.41 1.22 -0.93
C LEU A 108 -3.42 0.66 0.07
N VAL A 109 -4.61 1.26 0.10
CA VAL A 109 -5.68 0.81 1.00
C VAL A 109 -6.61 -0.15 0.24
N PRO A 110 -6.91 -1.36 0.76
CA PRO A 110 -7.90 -2.25 0.17
C PRO A 110 -9.23 -1.54 -0.12
N GLN A 111 -9.89 -1.90 -1.23
CA GLN A 111 -11.24 -1.42 -1.52
C GLN A 111 -12.24 -1.77 -0.41
N GLN A 112 -12.05 -2.92 0.23
CA GLN A 112 -12.84 -3.39 1.35
C GLN A 112 -11.92 -3.90 2.46
N LEU A 113 -12.08 -3.34 3.65
CA LEU A 113 -11.42 -3.84 4.86
C LEU A 113 -12.28 -4.94 5.51
N PRO A 114 -11.66 -5.99 6.08
CA PRO A 114 -12.38 -7.03 6.81
C PRO A 114 -13.19 -6.51 8.00
N ASP A 115 -12.62 -5.58 8.77
CA ASP A 115 -13.23 -5.00 9.97
C ASP A 115 -13.29 -3.48 9.87
N VAL A 116 -14.23 -2.87 10.60
CA VAL A 116 -14.26 -1.42 10.80
C VAL A 116 -12.95 -0.96 11.45
N LEU A 117 -12.33 0.08 10.89
CA LEU A 117 -11.12 0.67 11.46
C LEU A 117 -11.39 1.12 12.89
N LYS A 118 -10.51 0.69 13.81
CA LYS A 118 -10.49 1.22 15.17
C LYS A 118 -9.94 2.63 15.10
N VAL A 119 -10.83 3.62 15.13
CA VAL A 119 -10.45 5.01 15.42
C VAL A 119 -10.31 5.09 16.93
N LEU A 120 -9.08 5.26 17.42
CA LEU A 120 -8.89 5.57 18.84
C LEU A 120 -9.47 6.96 19.09
N PRO A 121 -10.28 7.16 20.15
CA PRO A 121 -10.75 8.50 20.49
C PRO A 121 -9.53 9.39 20.74
N ALA A 122 -9.55 10.60 20.16
CA ALA A 122 -8.51 11.59 20.37
C ALA A 122 -8.20 11.73 21.87
N PRO A 123 -6.93 11.89 22.28
CA PRO A 123 -6.58 12.06 23.67
C PRO A 123 -7.39 13.22 24.22
N THR A 124 -8.27 12.92 25.17
CA THR A 124 -9.01 13.94 25.91
C THR A 124 -7.96 14.70 26.70
N GLU A 125 -7.59 15.90 26.25
CA GLU A 125 -6.88 16.87 27.09
C GLU A 125 -7.71 17.00 28.37
N LYS A 126 -7.29 16.34 29.44
CA LYS A 126 -7.73 16.67 30.78
C LYS A 126 -7.09 18.02 31.11
N ARG A 127 -7.71 19.11 30.65
CA ARG A 127 -7.46 20.44 31.20
C ARG A 127 -7.91 20.42 32.65
N LYS A 128 -6.93 20.32 33.56
CA LYS A 128 -7.07 20.70 34.96
C LYS A 128 -6.70 22.16 35.11
#